data_AF-A0A382XU93-F1
#
_entry.id   AF-A0A382XU93-F1
#
_cell.length_a   1.000
_cell.length_b   1.000
_cell.length_c   1.000
_cell.angle_alpha   90.00
_cell.angle_beta   90.00
_cell.angle_gamma   90.00
#
_symmetry.space_group_name_H-M   'P 1'
#
loop_
_entity.id
_entity.type
_entity.pdbx_description
1 polymer ?
#
loop_
_entity_poly.entity_id
_entity_poly.type
_entity_poly.pdbx_seq_one_letter_code
_entity_poly.pdbx_strand_id
1 'polypeptide(L)'
;MRNVFPLLLIVGIVECGASNPVDASSATGRSATNTTKAPVQAASSPARRKRPNVVVLLADDLGSKDIGCDGGPVKTPTLDKLAAKGVRFTDFHSGAPVCSPARATLLTGRHHLRTGVYTVIQDHIHNMHLRKSEVTIAEHLKANGYDTVHLGKWHLGTPFRGMKKPWIDEHGFDYWF
;
A
#
# COMPACT_ATOMS: atom_id res chain seq x y z
N MET A 1 7.67 17.14 20.11
CA MET A 1 8.27 16.05 19.30
C MET A 1 7.12 15.33 18.62
N ARG A 2 6.96 15.45 17.30
CA ARG A 2 5.87 14.79 16.57
C ARG A 2 6.26 13.32 16.39
N ASN A 3 5.59 12.43 17.13
CA ASN A 3 5.72 10.99 16.94
C ASN A 3 5.17 10.66 15.54
N VAL A 4 6.07 10.44 14.58
CA VAL A 4 5.71 9.89 13.27
C VAL A 4 5.58 8.38 13.47
N PHE A 5 4.36 7.92 13.76
CA PHE A 5 4.04 6.50 13.79
C PHE A 5 4.08 5.93 12.37
N PRO A 6 4.51 4.67 12.18
CA PRO A 6 4.57 4.07 10.86
C PRO A 6 3.14 3.84 10.35
N LEU A 7 2.81 4.43 9.20
CA LEU A 7 1.46 4.42 8.60
C LEU A 7 1.42 3.47 7.40
N LEU A 8 0.45 2.56 7.38
CA LEU A 8 -0.01 1.88 6.18
C LEU A 8 -1.20 2.64 5.62
N LEU A 9 -1.05 3.18 4.40
CA LEU A 9 -2.13 3.84 3.69
C LEU A 9 -2.42 3.08 2.40
N ILE A 10 -3.59 2.44 2.31
CA ILE A 10 -4.09 1.92 1.05
C ILE A 10 -5.00 3.00 0.45
N VAL A 11 -4.52 3.71 -0.58
CA VAL A 11 -5.34 4.66 -1.33
C VAL A 11 -5.77 3.99 -2.62
N GLY A 12 -7.06 3.69 -2.72
CA GLY A 12 -7.69 3.30 -3.97
C GLY A 12 -8.34 4.50 -4.63
N ILE A 13 -7.56 5.43 -5.20
CA ILE A 13 -7.94 6.46 -6.20
C ILE A 13 -6.64 7.07 -6.76
N VAL A 14 -6.46 7.05 -8.08
CA VAL A 14 -5.65 8.03 -8.82
C VAL A 14 -6.48 8.49 -10.01
N GLU A 15 -6.95 9.73 -9.94
CA GLU A 15 -7.29 10.54 -11.11
C GLU A 15 -6.10 11.49 -11.36
N CYS A 16 -5.66 11.60 -12.61
CA CYS A 16 -4.40 12.26 -12.97
C CYS A 16 -4.53 13.79 -12.88
N GLY A 17 -3.86 14.41 -11.91
CA GLY A 17 -3.73 15.88 -11.78
C GLY A 17 -2.27 16.30 -11.58
N ALA A 18 -1.78 17.17 -12.46
CA ALA A 18 -0.38 17.56 -12.61
C ALA A 18 0.09 18.65 -11.61
N SER A 19 1.37 18.62 -11.23
CA SER A 19 2.35 19.72 -11.41
C SER A 19 3.64 19.51 -10.59
N ASN A 20 4.65 20.34 -10.86
CA ASN A 20 6.09 20.03 -10.91
C ASN A 20 6.93 20.45 -9.67
N PRO A 21 8.21 20.01 -9.59
CA PRO A 21 9.05 19.95 -8.38
C PRO A 21 10.14 21.05 -8.33
N VAL A 22 10.94 21.13 -7.25
CA VAL A 22 12.28 21.79 -7.25
C VAL A 22 13.28 21.13 -6.28
N ASP A 23 14.54 21.13 -6.73
CA ASP A 23 15.80 20.51 -6.25
C ASP A 23 16.40 21.22 -4.99
N ALA A 24 17.60 21.01 -4.42
CA ALA A 24 18.87 20.39 -4.79
C ALA A 24 19.82 20.29 -3.55
N SER A 25 20.86 19.44 -3.66
CA SER A 25 22.31 19.69 -3.37
C SER A 25 22.75 20.37 -2.06
N SER A 26 23.41 19.66 -1.13
CA SER A 26 24.88 19.42 -0.98
C SER A 26 25.68 20.56 -0.31
N ALA A 27 26.52 20.21 0.67
CA ALA A 27 27.71 20.98 1.03
C ALA A 27 28.71 20.11 1.84
N THR A 28 29.93 20.14 1.35
CA THR A 28 31.18 19.53 1.80
C THR A 28 31.80 20.31 2.97
N GLY A 29 32.66 19.67 3.78
CA GLY A 29 33.85 20.36 4.28
C GLY A 29 34.43 19.98 5.65
N ARG A 30 35.66 19.46 5.57
CA ARG A 30 36.85 19.70 6.42
C ARG A 30 37.20 18.73 7.57
N SER A 31 38.50 18.48 7.57
CA SER A 31 39.34 17.55 8.33
C SER A 31 39.99 18.25 9.52
N ALA A 32 40.22 17.51 10.62
CA ALA A 32 41.24 17.80 11.62
C ALA A 32 41.65 16.51 12.36
N THR A 33 42.91 16.49 12.79
CA THR A 33 43.75 15.35 13.15
C THR A 33 43.79 14.99 14.65
N ASN A 34 44.26 13.76 14.89
CA ASN A 34 45.03 13.23 16.03
C ASN A 34 44.36 12.73 17.33
N THR A 35 44.39 11.39 17.46
CA THR A 35 45.04 10.57 18.50
C THR A 35 44.76 10.85 19.98
N THR A 36 44.01 9.96 20.66
CA THR A 36 44.50 9.13 21.79
C THR A 36 43.41 8.27 22.44
N LYS A 37 43.84 7.12 22.97
CA LYS A 37 43.16 6.19 23.90
C LYS A 37 42.01 5.38 23.28
N ALA A 38 42.26 4.09 22.99
CA ALA A 38 41.21 3.14 22.60
C ALA A 38 40.23 2.96 23.76
N PRO A 39 38.99 3.48 23.67
CA PRO A 39 37.94 3.07 24.58
C PRO A 39 37.48 1.70 24.10
N VAL A 40 37.20 0.78 25.01
CA VAL A 40 36.43 -0.42 24.70
C VAL A 40 35.12 0.09 24.10
N GLN A 41 34.97 -0.03 22.78
CA GLN A 41 33.75 0.38 22.09
C GLN A 41 32.64 -0.51 22.62
N ALA A 42 31.80 0.05 23.49
CA ALA A 42 30.48 -0.49 23.73
C ALA A 42 29.84 -0.62 22.34
N ALA A 43 29.60 -1.86 21.91
CA ALA A 43 28.97 -2.15 20.65
C ALA A 43 27.75 -1.24 20.53
N SER A 44 27.77 -0.38 19.52
CA SER A 44 26.64 0.49 19.22
C SER A 44 25.43 -0.42 19.05
N SER A 45 24.44 -0.26 19.93
CA SER A 45 23.14 -0.90 19.71
C SER A 45 22.75 -0.58 18.28
N PRO A 46 22.37 -1.59 17.46
CA PRO A 46 22.05 -1.35 16.07
C PRO A 46 21.02 -0.24 16.03
N ALA A 47 21.35 0.87 15.34
CA ALA A 47 20.44 1.99 15.19
C ALA A 47 19.10 1.42 14.77
N ARG A 48 18.07 1.53 15.63
CA ARG A 48 16.74 0.97 15.41
C ARG A 48 16.30 1.45 14.04
N ARG A 49 16.36 0.57 13.03
CA ARG A 49 16.02 0.93 11.66
C ARG A 49 14.60 1.47 11.72
N LYS A 50 14.44 2.75 11.34
CA LYS A 50 13.13 3.38 11.29
C LYS A 50 12.27 2.52 10.37
N ARG A 51 11.15 2.03 10.89
CA ARG A 51 10.19 1.27 10.11
C ARG A 51 9.66 2.19 9.00
N PRO A 52 9.67 1.77 7.73
CA PRO A 52 9.18 2.61 6.64
C PRO A 52 7.66 2.76 6.75
N ASN A 53 7.11 3.85 6.20
CA ASN A 53 5.68 3.91 5.89
C ASN A 53 5.42 3.06 4.65
N VAL A 54 4.30 2.35 4.63
CA VAL A 54 3.90 1.52 3.50
C VAL A 54 2.70 2.19 2.85
N VAL A 55 2.79 2.50 1.56
CA VAL A 55 1.66 3.10 0.82
C VAL A 55 1.35 2.21 -0.36
N VAL A 56 0.11 1.72 -0.43
CA VAL A 56 -0.38 0.91 -1.54
C VAL A 56 -1.36 1.76 -2.34
N LEU A 57 -0.97 2.12 -3.55
CA LEU A 57 -1.84 2.81 -4.50
C LEU A 57 -2.45 1.78 -5.44
N LEU A 58 -3.77 1.61 -5.38
CA LEU A 58 -4.50 0.66 -6.23
C LEU A 58 -5.46 1.39 -7.15
N ALA A 59 -5.13 1.46 -8.44
CA ALA A 59 -6.05 1.97 -9.46
C ALA A 59 -7.16 0.95 -9.77
N ASP A 60 -8.35 1.44 -10.12
CA ASP A 60 -9.50 0.62 -10.53
C ASP A 60 -9.64 0.72 -12.05
N ASP A 61 -9.74 -0.42 -12.73
CA ASP A 61 -9.90 -0.54 -14.19
C ASP A 61 -8.84 0.21 -15.05
N LEU A 62 -7.62 0.38 -14.53
CA LEU A 62 -6.49 0.97 -15.26
C LEU A 62 -5.76 -0.07 -16.11
N GLY A 63 -5.70 0.16 -17.42
CA GLY A 63 -4.91 -0.65 -18.34
C GLY A 63 -3.42 -0.27 -18.29
N SER A 64 -2.54 -1.25 -18.49
CA SER A 64 -1.09 -0.99 -18.55
C SER A 64 -0.71 -0.06 -19.70
N LYS A 65 -1.47 -0.07 -20.80
CA LYS A 65 -1.25 0.81 -21.96
C LYS A 65 -1.90 2.19 -21.86
N ASP A 66 -2.44 2.55 -20.70
CA ASP A 66 -2.98 3.89 -20.49
C ASP A 66 -1.89 4.84 -19.99
N ILE A 67 -0.92 4.34 -19.22
CA ILE A 67 0.08 5.14 -18.50
C ILE A 67 1.22 5.57 -19.44
N GLY A 68 1.64 6.84 -19.34
CA GLY A 68 2.71 7.41 -20.18
C GLY A 68 4.03 6.64 -20.12
N CYS A 69 4.47 6.21 -18.93
CA CYS A 69 5.70 5.43 -18.77
C CYS A 69 5.66 4.02 -19.40
N ASP A 70 4.48 3.53 -19.79
CA ASP A 70 4.28 2.27 -20.50
C ASP A 70 3.90 2.49 -21.98
N GLY A 71 4.08 3.71 -22.49
CA GLY A 71 3.81 4.08 -23.88
C GLY A 71 2.35 4.43 -24.16
N GLY A 72 1.55 4.66 -23.11
CA GLY A 72 0.16 5.03 -23.24
C GLY A 72 -0.09 6.48 -23.67
N PRO A 73 -1.31 6.79 -24.16
CA PRO A 73 -1.65 8.12 -24.66
C PRO A 73 -1.93 9.14 -23.54
N VAL A 74 -2.14 8.69 -22.29
CA VAL A 74 -2.51 9.58 -21.17
C VAL A 74 -1.26 10.20 -20.57
N LYS A 75 -1.28 11.51 -20.37
CA LYS A 75 -0.19 12.24 -19.71
C LYS A 75 -0.26 11.99 -18.20
N THR A 76 0.67 11.20 -17.67
CA THR A 76 0.73 10.80 -16.25
C THR A 76 2.02 11.27 -15.56
N PRO A 77 2.35 12.56 -15.57
CA PRO A 77 3.69 13.04 -15.20
C PRO A 77 4.13 12.69 -13.76
N THR A 78 3.18 12.53 -12.84
CA THR A 78 3.47 12.10 -11.46
C THR A 78 3.85 10.62 -11.38
N LEU A 79 3.13 9.75 -12.11
CA LEU A 79 3.44 8.32 -12.19
C LEU A 79 4.73 8.08 -12.97
N ASP A 80 4.95 8.85 -14.04
CA ASP A 80 6.16 8.74 -14.87
C ASP A 80 7.42 9.06 -14.04
N LYS A 81 7.35 10.09 -13.18
CA LYS A 81 8.42 10.42 -12.24
C LYS A 81 8.62 9.35 -11.17
N LEU A 82 7.54 8.75 -10.68
CA LEU A 82 7.61 7.65 -9.71
C LEU A 82 8.30 6.44 -10.33
N ALA A 83 7.93 6.07 -11.56
CA ALA A 83 8.55 5.00 -12.32
C ALA A 83 10.03 5.26 -12.60
N ALA A 84 10.41 6.51 -12.94
CA ALA A 84 11.80 6.88 -13.23
C ALA A 84 12.73 6.84 -11.99
N LYS A 85 12.17 7.04 -10.78
CA LYS A 85 12.92 7.03 -9.51
C LYS A 85 12.82 5.71 -8.75
N GLY A 86 11.98 4.79 -9.21
CA GLY A 86 11.64 3.55 -8.52
C GLY A 86 11.95 2.31 -9.34
N VAL A 87 11.27 1.23 -8.99
CA VAL A 87 11.28 -0.03 -9.75
C VAL A 87 9.97 -0.11 -10.53
N ARG A 88 10.08 -0.34 -11.84
CA ARG A 88 8.93 -0.59 -12.71
C ARG A 88 8.93 -2.05 -13.15
N PHE A 89 7.80 -2.72 -12.97
CA PHE A 89 7.59 -4.08 -13.44
C PHE A 89 7.02 -4.05 -14.85
N THR A 90 7.65 -4.76 -15.78
CA THR A 90 7.13 -4.95 -17.15
C THR A 90 6.24 -6.18 -17.26
N ASP A 91 6.25 -7.03 -16.24
CA ASP A 91 5.48 -8.26 -16.13
C ASP A 91 4.90 -8.36 -14.71
N PHE A 92 3.68 -7.82 -14.53
CA PHE A 92 2.96 -7.82 -13.26
C PHE A 92 1.51 -8.19 -13.52
N HIS A 93 1.00 -9.17 -12.76
CA HIS A 93 -0.33 -9.71 -12.95
C HIS A 93 -1.22 -9.46 -11.73
N SER A 94 -2.47 -9.09 -12.01
CA SER A 94 -3.53 -9.11 -11.00
C SER A 94 -3.87 -10.55 -10.62
N GLY A 95 -4.23 -10.77 -9.35
CA GLY A 95 -4.67 -12.08 -8.85
C GLY A 95 -5.98 -12.58 -9.48
N ALA A 96 -6.72 -11.70 -10.17
CA ALA A 96 -7.90 -12.02 -10.96
C ALA A 96 -8.22 -10.90 -11.96
N PRO A 97 -8.98 -11.17 -13.03
CA PRO A 97 -9.33 -10.16 -14.04
C PRO A 97 -10.46 -9.21 -13.63
N VAL A 98 -10.94 -9.30 -12.38
CA VAL A 98 -12.10 -8.54 -11.88
C VAL A 98 -11.87 -8.02 -10.46
N CYS A 99 -12.50 -6.89 -10.14
CA CYS A 99 -12.29 -6.07 -8.94
C CYS A 99 -12.30 -6.84 -7.60
N SER A 100 -13.42 -7.45 -7.18
CA SER A 100 -13.51 -8.08 -5.85
C SER A 100 -12.50 -9.22 -5.67
N PRO A 101 -12.38 -10.19 -6.60
CA PRO A 101 -11.37 -11.24 -6.52
C PRO A 101 -9.91 -10.71 -6.52
N ALA A 102 -9.61 -9.68 -7.30
CA ALA A 102 -8.28 -9.08 -7.35
C ALA A 102 -7.91 -8.43 -6.00
N ARG A 103 -8.84 -7.67 -5.41
CA ARG A 103 -8.68 -7.03 -4.10
C ARG A 103 -8.51 -8.07 -2.98
N ALA A 104 -9.26 -9.17 -3.05
CA ALA A 104 -9.15 -10.26 -2.07
C ALA A 104 -7.76 -10.89 -2.11
N THR A 105 -7.25 -11.12 -3.32
CA THR A 105 -5.90 -11.67 -3.52
C THR A 105 -4.83 -10.70 -3.04
N LEU A 106 -4.96 -9.41 -3.34
CA LEU A 106 -4.02 -8.38 -2.89
C LEU A 106 -3.92 -8.31 -1.36
N LEU A 107 -5.06 -8.28 -0.65
CA LEU A 107 -5.06 -8.11 0.80
C LEU A 107 -4.62 -9.37 1.55
N THR A 108 -4.93 -10.57 1.04
CA THR A 108 -4.66 -11.83 1.75
C THR A 108 -3.39 -12.55 1.28
N GLY A 109 -2.84 -12.18 0.11
CA GLY A 109 -1.78 -12.93 -0.55
C GLY A 109 -2.21 -14.34 -1.01
N ARG A 110 -3.51 -14.63 -1.05
CA ARG A 110 -4.06 -15.96 -1.35
C ARG A 110 -4.96 -15.91 -2.57
N HIS A 111 -4.99 -17.01 -3.32
CA HIS A 111 -5.89 -17.15 -4.46
C HIS A 111 -7.35 -16.92 -4.02
N HIS A 112 -8.06 -15.99 -4.66
CA HIS A 112 -9.37 -15.50 -4.25
C HIS A 112 -10.41 -16.60 -3.96
N LEU A 113 -10.42 -17.71 -4.71
CA LEU A 113 -11.28 -18.88 -4.48
C LEU A 113 -11.17 -19.46 -3.05
N ARG A 114 -10.05 -19.23 -2.34
CA ARG A 114 -9.85 -19.69 -0.95
C ARG A 114 -10.38 -18.69 0.09
N THR A 115 -10.59 -17.44 -0.31
CA THR A 115 -10.89 -16.31 0.59
C THR A 115 -12.38 -16.09 0.82
N GLY A 116 -13.23 -16.79 0.07
CA GLY A 116 -14.68 -16.57 0.04
C GLY A 116 -15.16 -15.59 -1.02
N VAL A 117 -14.27 -15.06 -1.87
CA VAL A 117 -14.60 -14.13 -2.96
C VAL A 117 -14.38 -14.82 -4.32
N TYR A 118 -15.47 -15.24 -4.95
CA TYR A 118 -15.45 -16.06 -6.16
C TYR A 118 -15.66 -15.27 -7.46
N THR A 119 -16.43 -14.18 -7.39
CA THR A 119 -16.77 -13.32 -8.52
C THR A 119 -16.88 -11.86 -8.06
N VAL A 120 -17.34 -10.96 -8.93
CA VAL A 120 -17.66 -9.58 -8.56
C VAL A 120 -18.79 -9.58 -7.53
N ILE A 121 -18.53 -8.97 -6.37
CA ILE A 121 -19.53 -8.87 -5.31
C ILE A 121 -20.61 -7.88 -5.76
N GLN A 122 -21.85 -8.33 -5.66
CA GLN A 122 -23.04 -7.51 -5.79
C GLN A 122 -23.78 -7.63 -4.46
N ASP A 123 -23.59 -6.67 -3.57
CA ASP A 123 -24.05 -6.77 -2.18
C ASP A 123 -25.57 -6.91 -2.05
N HIS A 124 -26.34 -6.59 -3.07
CA HIS A 124 -27.80 -6.76 -3.10
C HIS A 124 -28.26 -8.16 -3.53
N ILE A 125 -27.38 -8.98 -4.09
CA ILE A 125 -27.69 -10.33 -4.58
C ILE A 125 -26.96 -11.40 -3.77
N HIS A 126 -25.70 -11.15 -3.42
CA HIS A 126 -24.81 -12.16 -2.87
C HIS A 126 -24.49 -11.89 -1.40
N ASN A 127 -24.50 -12.94 -0.58
CA ASN A 127 -23.87 -12.92 0.75
C ASN A 127 -22.35 -13.20 0.71
N MET A 128 -21.73 -13.04 -0.46
CA MET A 128 -20.30 -13.21 -0.65
C MET A 128 -19.54 -12.05 -0.01
N HIS A 129 -18.45 -12.36 0.68
CA HIS A 129 -17.58 -11.41 1.37
C HIS A 129 -16.21 -12.03 1.67
N LEU A 130 -15.21 -11.20 1.95
CA LEU A 130 -13.95 -11.66 2.50
C LEU A 130 -14.19 -12.27 3.89
N ARG A 131 -13.80 -13.53 4.09
CA ARG A 131 -14.05 -14.23 5.36
C ARG A 131 -13.21 -13.62 6.49
N LYS A 132 -13.79 -13.51 7.70
CA LYS A 132 -13.05 -13.08 8.91
C LYS A 132 -11.88 -13.99 9.29
N SER A 133 -11.86 -15.22 8.77
CA SER A 133 -10.76 -16.16 9.00
C SER A 133 -9.51 -15.85 8.15
N GLU A 134 -9.64 -15.01 7.12
CA GLU A 134 -8.51 -14.61 6.30
C GLU A 134 -7.78 -13.45 6.96
N VAL A 135 -6.46 -13.56 7.06
CA VAL A 135 -5.62 -12.49 7.62
C VAL A 135 -5.19 -11.56 6.50
N THR A 136 -5.47 -10.27 6.64
CA THR A 136 -5.07 -9.24 5.67
C THR A 136 -3.66 -8.70 5.95
N ILE A 137 -3.05 -8.08 4.95
CA ILE A 137 -1.83 -7.30 5.11
C ILE A 137 -1.98 -6.19 6.16
N ALA A 138 -3.18 -5.62 6.31
CA ALA A 138 -3.46 -4.60 7.31
C ALA A 138 -3.43 -5.20 8.72
N GLU A 139 -4.05 -6.35 8.96
CA GLU A 139 -3.97 -7.04 10.25
C GLU A 139 -2.52 -7.42 10.60
N HIS A 140 -1.76 -7.93 9.63
CA HIS A 140 -0.35 -8.23 9.82
C HIS A 140 0.49 -6.99 10.18
N LEU A 141 0.28 -5.86 9.51
CA LEU A 141 1.00 -4.62 9.78
C LEU A 141 0.56 -3.99 11.10
N LYS A 142 -0.74 -4.00 11.40
CA LYS A 142 -1.30 -3.54 12.68
C LYS A 142 -0.73 -4.31 13.87
N ALA A 143 -0.65 -5.63 13.78
CA ALA A 143 0.00 -6.46 14.80
C ALA A 143 1.49 -6.10 15.02
N ASN A 144 2.12 -5.45 14.04
CA ASN A 144 3.49 -4.95 14.13
C ASN A 144 3.59 -3.46 14.49
N GLY A 145 2.50 -2.84 14.95
CA GLY A 145 2.47 -1.46 15.46
C GLY A 145 2.45 -0.40 14.36
N TYR A 146 1.83 -0.71 13.22
CA TYR A 146 1.47 0.27 12.21
C TYR A 146 0.05 0.78 12.45
N ASP A 147 -0.18 2.07 12.21
CA ASP A 147 -1.53 2.59 12.02
C ASP A 147 -1.98 2.23 10.60
N THR A 148 -3.22 1.77 10.44
CA THR A 148 -3.73 1.30 9.15
C THR A 148 -4.92 2.12 8.66
N VAL A 149 -4.87 2.54 7.41
CA VAL A 149 -5.89 3.38 6.78
C VAL A 149 -6.27 2.83 5.42
N HIS A 150 -7.58 2.72 5.15
CA HIS A 150 -8.13 2.38 3.83
C HIS A 150 -8.93 3.56 3.28
N LEU A 151 -8.54 4.10 2.12
CA LEU A 151 -9.27 5.17 1.45
C LEU A 151 -9.78 4.69 0.10
N GLY A 152 -11.07 4.87 -0.15
CA GLY A 152 -11.73 4.56 -1.41
C GLY A 152 -12.33 3.16 -1.46
N LYS A 153 -12.40 2.58 -2.67
CA LYS A 153 -13.22 1.40 -2.93
C LYS A 153 -12.75 0.16 -2.15
N TRP A 154 -13.63 -0.41 -1.33
CA TRP A 154 -13.40 -1.68 -0.61
C TRP A 154 -13.74 -2.89 -1.48
N HIS A 155 -15.02 -3.02 -1.86
CA HIS A 155 -15.57 -4.06 -2.73
C HIS A 155 -15.25 -5.51 -2.35
N LEU A 156 -15.13 -5.80 -1.05
CA LEU A 156 -14.96 -7.15 -0.48
C LEU A 156 -16.14 -7.59 0.40
N GLY A 157 -17.29 -6.95 0.17
CA GLY A 157 -18.52 -7.17 0.92
C GLY A 157 -18.59 -6.26 2.14
N THR A 158 -19.76 -5.66 2.33
CA THR A 158 -20.09 -4.86 3.53
C THR A 158 -21.53 -5.18 3.94
N PRO A 159 -21.88 -5.06 5.24
CA PRO A 159 -23.25 -5.29 5.69
C PRO A 159 -24.28 -4.56 4.83
N PHE A 160 -25.21 -5.32 4.26
CA PHE A 160 -26.25 -4.79 3.39
C PHE A 160 -27.57 -5.50 3.65
N ARG A 161 -28.64 -4.72 3.88
CA ARG A 161 -30.03 -5.19 4.09
C ARG A 161 -30.14 -6.43 5.01
N GLY A 162 -29.46 -6.39 6.16
CA GLY A 162 -29.52 -7.46 7.17
C GLY A 162 -28.57 -8.65 6.94
N MET A 163 -27.83 -8.68 5.83
CA MET A 163 -26.76 -9.65 5.65
C MET A 163 -25.59 -9.33 6.58
N LYS A 164 -25.25 -10.28 7.45
CA LYS A 164 -24.12 -10.19 8.36
C LYS A 164 -22.82 -10.43 7.58
N LYS A 165 -22.15 -9.35 7.24
CA LYS A 165 -20.81 -9.34 6.63
C LYS A 165 -19.84 -8.58 7.55
N PRO A 166 -18.53 -8.78 7.44
CA PRO A 166 -17.56 -7.99 8.19
C PRO A 166 -17.54 -6.54 7.72
N TRP A 167 -17.30 -5.62 8.63
CA TRP A 167 -16.90 -4.25 8.28
C TRP A 167 -15.40 -4.18 7.94
N ILE A 168 -14.96 -3.05 7.37
CA ILE A 168 -13.58 -2.85 6.92
C ILE A 168 -12.60 -2.85 8.11
N ASP A 169 -13.01 -2.30 9.24
CA ASP A 169 -12.25 -2.28 10.49
C ASP A 169 -12.01 -3.67 11.09
N GLU A 170 -12.96 -4.59 10.87
CA GLU A 170 -12.81 -6.00 11.23
C GLU A 170 -11.78 -6.74 10.37
N HIS A 171 -11.23 -6.10 9.33
CA HIS A 171 -10.12 -6.58 8.51
C HIS A 171 -8.82 -5.79 8.74
N GLY A 172 -8.70 -5.16 9.90
CA GLY A 172 -7.44 -4.60 10.40
C GLY A 172 -7.17 -3.15 10.01
N PHE A 173 -8.15 -2.41 9.49
CA PHE A 173 -8.04 -0.98 9.20
C PHE A 173 -8.57 -0.13 10.35
N ASP A 174 -7.72 0.68 10.98
CA ASP A 174 -8.14 1.58 12.07
C ASP A 174 -8.98 2.77 11.57
N TYR A 175 -8.70 3.23 10.36
CA TYR A 175 -9.43 4.33 9.73
C TYR A 175 -9.84 3.96 8.32
N TRP A 176 -11.06 4.33 7.93
CA TRP A 176 -11.53 4.10 6.57
C TRP A 176 -12.50 5.19 6.10
N PHE A 177 -12.45 5.49 4.79
CA PHE A 177 -13.32 6.47 4.11
C PHE A 177 -13.63 6.02 2.68
#